data_AF-G7Q9F9-F1
#
_entry.id   AF-G7Q9F9-F1
#
_cell.length_a   1.000
_cell.length_b   1.000
_cell.length_c   1.000
_cell.angle_alpha   90.00
_cell.angle_beta   90.00
_cell.angle_gamma   90.00
#
_symmetry.space_group_name_H-M   'P 1'
#
loop_
_entity.id
_entity.type
_entity.pdbx_description
1 polymer ?
#
loop_
_entity_poly.entity_id
_entity_poly.type
_entity_poly.pdbx_seq_one_letter_code
_entity_poly.pdbx_strand_id
1 'polypeptide(L)'
;MDTILREIATPAGTLPWRPEHGAALVEGGGPELTYGAYFEALEAFLAGDGYAALGRALAAAGHGDGVAGVGEIVVRAEKHGALYHPASVTVRLGHGVAKFCVNVAATPVAVACLEEEAGLLRGLRSRFTPEFLPCPYAVGQARGLAFLLEEWFGGFHEFHQDGAGRVRLWDFDAGERVLTAGETAALYGEAARILTRYFDAPTGASIGPWHHAAGDFVGSLAGGEVAARLVTVRGYGASRNFTEAGPMAERLAGLAFFTNMTMRLRLDRVDGVGELVLAGPEVAGAAVAGFARGLGERPDLDDGGLGLLDFLDSFSAEELAGAGSQLMDAAAPGERELCARAWPEHAALLVEGLAGI
;
A
#
# COMPACT_ATOMS: atom_id res chain seq x y z
N MET A 1 -4.83 -15.61 30.36
CA MET A 1 -5.18 -14.98 29.07
C MET A 1 -5.76 -16.13 28.27
N ASP A 2 -7.06 -16.38 28.43
CA ASP A 2 -7.57 -17.74 28.19
C ASP A 2 -8.48 -17.82 26.96
N THR A 3 -8.69 -16.75 26.21
CA THR A 3 -9.48 -16.87 24.97
C THR A 3 -9.06 -15.82 23.95
N ILE A 4 -8.47 -16.30 22.85
CA ILE A 4 -8.44 -15.58 21.58
C ILE A 4 -9.77 -15.89 20.89
N LEU A 5 -10.55 -14.86 20.60
CA LEU A 5 -11.75 -14.97 19.78
C LEU A 5 -11.37 -14.93 18.31
N ARG A 6 -12.07 -15.71 17.49
CA ARG A 6 -11.80 -15.87 16.06
C ARG A 6 -13.01 -15.42 15.27
N GLU A 7 -12.76 -14.62 14.24
CA GLU A 7 -13.80 -14.05 13.37
C GLU A 7 -13.37 -14.12 11.91
N ILE A 8 -14.34 -14.17 11.00
CA ILE A 8 -14.11 -14.13 9.55
C ILE A 8 -14.86 -12.91 9.01
N ALA A 9 -14.17 -12.03 8.30
CA ALA A 9 -14.80 -10.94 7.57
C ALA A 9 -15.57 -11.51 6.36
N THR A 10 -16.81 -11.05 6.17
CA THR A 10 -17.64 -11.41 5.03
C THR A 10 -18.31 -10.17 4.44
N PRO A 11 -18.79 -10.20 3.19
CA PRO A 11 -19.56 -9.09 2.62
C PRO A 11 -20.82 -8.73 3.42
N ALA A 12 -21.37 -9.68 4.20
CA ALA A 12 -22.53 -9.47 5.05
C ALA A 12 -22.17 -9.01 6.48
N GLY A 13 -20.89 -8.74 6.74
CA GLY A 13 -20.36 -8.38 8.06
C GLY A 13 -19.49 -9.46 8.67
N THR A 14 -19.36 -9.44 10.00
CA THR A 14 -18.45 -10.34 10.72
C THR A 14 -19.13 -11.66 11.08
N LEU A 15 -18.49 -12.78 10.76
CA LEU A 15 -18.93 -14.13 11.11
C LEU A 15 -18.06 -14.70 12.25
N PRO A 16 -18.62 -15.02 13.43
CA PRO A 16 -17.87 -15.73 14.47
C PRO A 16 -17.40 -17.10 13.96
N TRP A 17 -16.12 -17.41 14.15
CA TRP A 17 -15.57 -18.70 13.76
C TRP A 17 -16.11 -19.82 14.63
N ARG A 18 -16.35 -20.98 14.01
CA ARG A 18 -16.78 -22.22 14.67
C ARG A 18 -15.96 -23.39 14.11
N PRO A 19 -15.78 -24.48 14.87
CA PRO A 19 -15.04 -25.66 14.39
C PRO A 19 -15.55 -26.22 13.05
N GLU A 20 -16.86 -26.11 12.78
CA GLU A 20 -17.46 -26.50 11.50
C GLU A 20 -16.92 -25.72 10.28
N HIS A 21 -16.42 -24.50 10.48
CA HIS A 21 -15.76 -23.71 9.43
C HIS A 21 -14.31 -24.15 9.19
N GLY A 22 -13.74 -24.96 10.08
CA GLY A 22 -12.31 -25.26 10.11
C GLY A 22 -11.77 -25.96 8.86
N ALA A 23 -12.60 -26.75 8.18
CA ALA A 23 -12.22 -27.46 6.95
C ALA A 23 -12.36 -26.60 5.67
N ALA A 24 -12.99 -25.42 5.75
CA ALA A 24 -13.14 -24.54 4.61
C ALA A 24 -11.77 -23.97 4.21
N LEU A 25 -11.52 -23.91 2.91
CA LEU A 25 -10.28 -23.33 2.37
C LEU A 25 -10.28 -21.81 2.53
N VAL A 26 -9.10 -21.29 2.83
CA VAL A 26 -8.81 -19.86 2.78
C VAL A 26 -8.70 -19.47 1.29
N GLU A 27 -9.45 -18.47 0.88
CA GLU A 27 -9.40 -17.96 -0.49
C GLU A 27 -7.97 -17.53 -0.85
N GLY A 28 -7.48 -17.88 -2.04
CA GLY A 28 -6.10 -17.57 -2.45
C GLY A 28 -4.99 -18.34 -1.71
N GLY A 29 -5.30 -19.09 -0.65
CA GLY A 29 -4.31 -19.77 0.21
C GLY A 29 -3.70 -21.06 -0.34
N GLY A 30 -4.07 -21.43 -1.57
CA GLY A 30 -3.72 -22.71 -2.16
C GLY A 30 -4.62 -23.86 -1.67
N PRO A 31 -4.39 -25.09 -2.16
CA PRO A 31 -5.29 -26.22 -1.94
C PRO A 31 -5.29 -26.79 -0.52
N GLU A 32 -4.33 -26.38 0.32
CA GLU A 32 -4.11 -27.00 1.64
C GLU A 32 -4.36 -26.05 2.82
N LEU A 33 -4.43 -24.73 2.59
CA LEU A 33 -4.66 -23.77 3.68
C LEU A 33 -6.15 -23.71 4.03
N THR A 34 -6.51 -24.27 5.19
CA THR A 34 -7.86 -24.18 5.75
C THR A 34 -7.96 -23.11 6.82
N TYR A 35 -9.16 -22.61 7.09
CA TYR A 35 -9.38 -21.67 8.20
C TYR A 35 -8.98 -22.24 9.56
N GLY A 36 -9.13 -23.56 9.76
CA GLY A 36 -8.68 -24.24 10.98
C GLY A 36 -7.16 -24.11 11.15
N ALA A 37 -6.39 -24.53 10.13
CA ALA A 37 -4.93 -24.42 10.14
C ALA A 37 -4.45 -22.97 10.26
N TYR A 38 -5.12 -22.04 9.57
CA TYR A 38 -4.85 -20.61 9.60
C TYR A 38 -4.96 -20.02 11.02
N PHE A 39 -6.09 -20.22 11.70
CA PHE A 39 -6.27 -19.69 13.05
C PHE A 39 -5.38 -20.40 14.09
N GLU A 40 -5.19 -21.71 13.99
CA GLU A 40 -4.29 -22.44 14.89
C GLU A 40 -2.84 -21.93 14.80
N ALA A 41 -2.38 -21.62 13.60
CA ALA A 41 -1.04 -21.09 13.37
C ALA A 41 -0.91 -19.63 13.85
N LEU A 42 -1.90 -18.78 13.57
CA LEU A 42 -1.96 -17.40 14.06
C LEU A 42 -1.91 -17.33 15.58
N GLU A 43 -2.70 -18.15 16.27
CA GLU A 43 -2.70 -18.19 17.73
C GLU A 43 -1.38 -18.68 18.28
N ALA A 44 -0.77 -19.71 17.68
CA ALA A 44 0.54 -20.20 18.08
C ALA A 44 1.61 -19.11 17.92
N PHE A 45 1.55 -18.29 16.87
CA PHE A 45 2.44 -17.15 16.68
C PHE A 45 2.20 -16.05 17.71
N LEU A 46 0.94 -15.64 17.93
CA LEU A 46 0.58 -14.56 18.86
C LEU A 46 0.86 -14.92 20.33
N ALA A 47 0.59 -16.16 20.73
CA ALA A 47 0.81 -16.66 22.09
C ALA A 47 2.23 -17.20 22.34
N GLY A 48 3.05 -17.32 21.29
CA GLY A 48 4.43 -17.79 21.37
C GLY A 48 5.27 -17.00 22.36
N ASP A 49 6.17 -17.70 23.06
CA ASP A 49 7.10 -17.13 24.05
C ASP A 49 6.43 -16.20 25.08
N GLY A 50 5.23 -16.57 25.55
CA GLY A 50 4.49 -15.76 26.51
C GLY A 50 3.97 -14.45 25.91
N TYR A 51 3.50 -14.50 24.66
CA TYR A 51 3.00 -13.36 23.89
C TYR A 51 4.05 -12.29 23.56
N ALA A 52 5.31 -12.70 23.36
CA ALA A 52 6.42 -11.75 23.14
C ALA A 52 6.22 -10.86 21.89
N ALA A 53 5.70 -11.42 20.79
CA ALA A 53 5.42 -10.66 19.56
C ALA A 53 4.35 -9.59 19.80
N LEU A 54 3.23 -9.98 20.41
CA LEU A 54 2.14 -9.06 20.74
C LEU A 54 2.57 -8.00 21.76
N GLY A 55 3.36 -8.38 22.76
CA GLY A 55 3.90 -7.46 23.76
C GLY A 55 4.76 -6.36 23.14
N ARG A 56 5.58 -6.67 22.13
CA ARG A 56 6.35 -5.66 21.37
C ARG A 56 5.45 -4.69 20.62
N ALA A 57 4.42 -5.21 19.94
CA ALA A 57 3.47 -4.37 19.21
C ALA A 57 2.68 -3.44 20.15
N LEU A 58 2.23 -3.95 21.30
CA LEU A 58 1.55 -3.16 22.33
C LEU A 58 2.45 -2.06 22.91
N ALA A 59 3.70 -2.38 23.24
CA ALA A 59 4.66 -1.38 23.73
C ALA A 59 4.91 -0.28 22.69
N ALA A 60 5.05 -0.64 21.41
CA ALA A 60 5.22 0.30 20.31
C ALA A 60 3.98 1.19 20.09
N ALA A 61 2.78 0.65 20.32
CA ALA A 61 1.52 1.40 20.30
C ALA A 61 1.27 2.26 21.56
N GLY A 62 2.24 2.36 22.48
CA GLY A 62 2.14 3.17 23.70
C GLY A 62 1.50 2.47 24.89
N HIS A 63 1.25 1.16 24.81
CA HIS A 63 0.73 0.34 25.91
C HIS A 63 1.90 -0.31 26.67
N GLY A 64 2.52 0.48 27.57
CA GLY A 64 3.74 0.10 28.29
C GLY A 64 3.64 -1.12 29.22
N ASP A 65 2.42 -1.49 29.62
CA ASP A 65 2.16 -2.72 30.39
C ASP A 65 2.27 -4.00 29.51
N GLY A 66 2.42 -3.83 28.20
CA GLY A 66 2.51 -4.91 27.23
C GLY A 66 1.28 -5.82 27.32
N VAL A 67 1.51 -7.12 27.50
CA VAL A 67 0.43 -8.10 27.64
C VAL A 67 -0.20 -8.14 29.04
N ALA A 68 0.41 -7.49 30.04
CA ALA A 68 -0.19 -7.37 31.35
C ALA A 68 -1.39 -6.40 31.27
N GLY A 69 -2.60 -6.90 31.57
CA GLY A 69 -3.82 -6.09 31.50
C GLY A 69 -4.64 -6.24 30.22
N VAL A 70 -4.25 -7.14 29.31
CA VAL A 70 -5.13 -7.56 28.22
C VAL A 70 -6.29 -8.39 28.79
N GLY A 71 -7.51 -7.93 28.52
CA GLY A 71 -8.72 -8.66 28.84
C GLY A 71 -9.13 -9.65 27.75
N GLU A 72 -9.01 -9.25 26.49
CA GLU A 72 -9.48 -10.03 25.34
C GLU A 72 -8.65 -9.74 24.09
N ILE A 73 -8.47 -10.77 23.26
CA ILE A 73 -7.84 -10.68 21.94
C ILE A 73 -8.84 -11.22 20.91
N VAL A 74 -9.15 -10.43 19.89
CA VAL A 74 -9.97 -10.85 18.75
C VAL A 74 -9.10 -10.88 17.51
N VAL A 75 -9.02 -12.05 16.87
CA VAL A 75 -8.34 -12.25 15.59
C VAL A 75 -9.39 -12.43 14.52
N ARG A 76 -9.42 -11.51 13.55
CA ARG A 76 -10.36 -11.55 12.43
C ARG A 76 -9.61 -11.76 11.13
N ALA A 77 -9.91 -12.86 10.44
CA ALA A 77 -9.44 -13.06 9.07
C ALA A 77 -10.09 -12.00 8.16
N GLU A 78 -9.27 -11.23 7.45
CA GLU A 78 -9.72 -10.19 6.53
C GLU A 78 -9.72 -10.72 5.08
N LYS A 79 -9.70 -9.82 4.09
CA LYS A 79 -9.64 -10.16 2.66
C LYS A 79 -8.34 -10.86 2.30
N HIS A 80 -8.44 -11.93 1.51
CA HIS A 80 -7.26 -12.68 1.08
C HIS A 80 -6.69 -12.15 -0.23
N GLY A 81 -5.36 -12.00 -0.27
CA GLY A 81 -4.61 -11.58 -1.44
C GLY A 81 -3.92 -12.75 -2.15
N ALA A 82 -3.24 -12.44 -3.26
CA ALA A 82 -2.49 -13.43 -4.04
C ALA A 82 -1.25 -13.96 -3.30
N LEU A 83 -0.69 -13.19 -2.37
CA LEU A 83 0.50 -13.56 -1.58
C LEU A 83 0.18 -13.77 -0.10
N TYR A 84 -0.64 -12.91 0.49
CA TYR A 84 -0.90 -12.90 1.94
C TYR A 84 -2.37 -13.05 2.29
N HIS A 85 -2.60 -13.60 3.48
CA HIS A 85 -3.91 -13.79 4.10
C HIS A 85 -3.98 -12.95 5.38
N PRO A 86 -4.19 -11.62 5.29
CA PRO A 86 -4.14 -10.73 6.44
C PRO A 86 -5.22 -11.05 7.47
N ALA A 87 -4.86 -10.93 8.74
CA ALA A 87 -5.80 -10.87 9.86
C ALA A 87 -5.64 -9.53 10.59
N SER A 88 -6.76 -8.96 11.05
CA SER A 88 -6.69 -7.93 12.08
C SER A 88 -6.66 -8.56 13.47
N VAL A 89 -5.87 -7.97 14.36
CA VAL A 89 -5.75 -8.38 15.76
C VAL A 89 -6.17 -7.22 16.63
N THR A 90 -7.35 -7.31 17.24
CA THR A 90 -7.88 -6.31 18.16
C THR A 90 -7.63 -6.76 19.60
N VAL A 91 -6.90 -5.96 20.36
CA VAL A 91 -6.58 -6.23 21.76
C VAL A 91 -7.35 -5.26 22.64
N ARG A 92 -8.23 -5.78 23.49
CA ARG A 92 -8.95 -4.99 24.49
C ARG A 92 -8.17 -5.00 25.79
N LEU A 93 -7.73 -3.81 26.20
CA LEU A 93 -6.98 -3.55 27.42
C LEU A 93 -7.90 -2.89 28.45
N GLY A 94 -7.52 -2.92 29.72
CA GLY A 94 -8.30 -2.26 30.78
C GLY A 94 -8.56 -0.77 30.54
N HIS A 95 -7.75 -0.09 29.72
CA HIS A 95 -7.83 1.35 29.45
C HIS A 95 -7.78 1.71 27.95
N GLY A 96 -8.15 0.80 27.05
CA GLY A 96 -8.18 1.12 25.62
C GLY A 96 -8.29 -0.08 24.70
N VAL A 97 -8.15 0.19 23.40
CA VAL A 97 -8.13 -0.83 22.34
C VAL A 97 -6.93 -0.57 21.44
N ALA A 98 -6.13 -1.60 21.20
CA ALA A 98 -5.08 -1.58 20.19
C ALA A 98 -5.50 -2.48 19.02
N LYS A 99 -5.19 -2.08 17.79
CA LYS A 99 -5.46 -2.88 16.59
C LYS A 99 -4.17 -3.02 15.77
N PHE A 100 -3.93 -4.23 15.29
CA PHE A 100 -2.75 -4.60 14.51
C PHE A 100 -3.14 -5.39 13.27
N CYS A 101 -2.23 -5.45 12.29
CA CYS A 101 -2.31 -6.34 11.14
C CYS A 101 -1.35 -7.51 11.34
N VAL A 102 -1.77 -8.72 10.96
CA VAL A 102 -0.86 -9.86 10.77
C VAL A 102 -1.00 -10.35 9.34
N ASN A 103 0.02 -10.10 8.52
CA ASN A 103 0.12 -10.75 7.21
C ASN A 103 0.57 -12.19 7.41
N VAL A 104 -0.13 -13.12 6.76
CA VAL A 104 0.13 -14.57 6.84
C VAL A 104 0.52 -15.09 5.47
N ALA A 105 1.66 -15.76 5.38
CA ALA A 105 2.16 -16.38 4.16
C ALA A 105 2.19 -17.91 4.30
N ALA A 106 1.62 -18.62 3.32
CA ALA A 106 1.48 -20.08 3.33
C ALA A 106 2.32 -20.80 2.27
N THR A 107 2.76 -20.12 1.22
CA THR A 107 3.59 -20.72 0.16
C THR A 107 5.05 -20.29 0.30
N PRO A 108 6.03 -21.09 -0.17
CA PRO A 108 7.44 -20.71 -0.10
C PRO A 108 7.75 -19.35 -0.73
N VAL A 109 7.07 -19.01 -1.83
CA VAL A 109 7.21 -17.71 -2.50
C VAL A 109 6.68 -16.57 -1.61
N ALA A 110 5.47 -16.74 -1.06
CA ALA A 110 4.89 -15.74 -0.17
C ALA A 110 5.72 -15.55 1.11
N VAL A 111 6.31 -16.61 1.67
CA VAL A 111 7.18 -16.53 2.85
C VAL A 111 8.42 -15.69 2.53
N ALA A 112 9.07 -15.92 1.39
CA ALA A 112 10.23 -15.13 0.97
C ALA A 112 9.87 -13.65 0.79
N CYS A 113 8.73 -13.35 0.14
CA CYS A 113 8.24 -11.97 -0.01
C CYS A 113 7.98 -11.30 1.33
N LEU A 114 7.36 -12.01 2.28
CA LEU A 114 7.03 -11.47 3.61
C LEU A 114 8.28 -11.13 4.42
N GLU A 115 9.31 -11.98 4.36
CA GLU A 115 10.60 -11.74 5.02
C GLU A 115 11.34 -10.53 4.43
N GLU A 116 11.36 -10.42 3.10
CA GLU A 116 11.93 -9.28 2.38
C GLU A 116 11.20 -7.98 2.73
N GLU A 117 9.87 -7.99 2.68
CA GLU A 117 9.02 -6.85 3.00
C GLU A 117 9.25 -6.34 4.42
N ALA A 118 9.35 -7.24 5.41
CA ALA A 118 9.66 -6.84 6.78
C ALA A 118 11.02 -6.15 6.90
N GLY A 119 12.01 -6.55 6.09
CA GLY A 119 13.30 -5.89 5.99
C GLY A 119 13.19 -4.50 5.35
N LEU A 120 12.45 -4.40 4.23
CA LEU A 120 12.22 -3.17 3.49
C LEU A 120 11.48 -2.13 4.32
N LEU A 121 10.41 -2.52 5.02
CA LEU A 121 9.66 -1.63 5.90
C LEU A 121 10.57 -1.01 6.97
N ARG A 122 11.41 -1.82 7.64
CA ARG A 122 12.39 -1.31 8.62
C ARG A 122 13.40 -0.36 7.98
N GLY A 123 13.98 -0.77 6.85
CA GLY A 123 14.98 0.02 6.13
C GLY A 123 14.44 1.37 5.70
N LEU A 124 13.31 1.39 5.00
CA LEU A 124 12.69 2.62 4.50
C LEU A 124 12.23 3.54 5.63
N ARG A 125 11.63 3.01 6.70
CA ARG A 125 11.23 3.82 7.85
C ARG A 125 12.42 4.46 8.58
N SER A 126 13.54 3.75 8.69
CA SER A 126 14.77 4.32 9.26
C SER A 126 15.44 5.38 8.38
N ARG A 127 15.22 5.32 7.05
CA ARG A 127 15.81 6.24 6.08
C ARG A 127 14.94 7.47 5.81
N PHE A 128 13.63 7.33 5.84
CA PHE A 128 12.70 8.37 5.40
C PHE A 128 11.71 8.78 6.51
N THR A 129 11.67 10.08 6.81
CA THR A 129 10.76 10.69 7.80
C THR A 129 10.07 11.94 7.23
N PRO A 130 8.75 12.14 7.42
CA PRO A 130 7.82 11.32 8.21
C PRO A 130 7.48 9.97 7.56
N GLU A 131 6.96 9.04 8.36
CA GLU A 131 6.68 7.66 7.97
C GLU A 131 5.25 7.52 7.41
N PHE A 132 5.11 6.85 6.26
CA PHE A 132 3.81 6.56 5.62
C PHE A 132 3.55 5.06 5.40
N LEU A 133 4.49 4.22 5.85
CA LEU A 133 4.49 2.76 5.75
C LEU A 133 4.10 2.15 7.09
N PRO A 134 3.55 0.92 7.16
CA PRO A 134 3.25 0.27 8.42
C PRO A 134 4.54 -0.02 9.23
N CYS A 135 4.44 0.02 10.55
CA CYS A 135 5.54 -0.34 11.43
C CYS A 135 5.61 -1.87 11.61
N PRO A 136 6.71 -2.56 11.23
CA PRO A 136 6.84 -4.00 11.42
C PRO A 136 7.31 -4.34 12.84
N TYR A 137 6.42 -4.89 13.66
CA TYR A 137 6.67 -5.19 15.08
C TYR A 137 7.32 -6.56 15.32
N ALA A 138 6.95 -7.56 14.55
CA ALA A 138 7.50 -8.91 14.68
C ALA A 138 7.38 -9.70 13.39
N VAL A 139 8.37 -10.59 13.15
CA VAL A 139 8.32 -11.63 12.14
C VAL A 139 8.50 -12.97 12.84
N GLY A 140 7.83 -14.02 12.39
CA GLY A 140 8.00 -15.35 12.93
C GLY A 140 7.35 -16.43 12.07
N GLN A 141 7.56 -17.68 12.47
CA GLN A 141 6.95 -18.84 11.83
C GLN A 141 6.29 -19.71 12.88
N ALA A 142 5.12 -20.25 12.56
CA ALA A 142 4.40 -21.18 13.41
C ALA A 142 3.57 -22.13 12.53
N ARG A 143 3.59 -23.43 12.88
CA ARG A 143 2.79 -24.47 12.20
C ARG A 143 2.92 -24.48 10.67
N GLY A 144 4.10 -24.14 10.15
CA GLY A 144 4.38 -24.14 8.71
C GLY A 144 3.97 -22.87 7.95
N LEU A 145 3.45 -21.85 8.64
CA LEU A 145 3.15 -20.53 8.08
C LEU A 145 4.14 -19.49 8.59
N ALA A 146 4.34 -18.42 7.81
CA ALA A 146 5.10 -17.24 8.22
C ALA A 146 4.19 -16.05 8.49
N PHE A 147 4.63 -15.18 9.40
CA PHE A 147 3.84 -14.08 9.95
C PHE A 147 4.64 -12.79 9.99
N LEU A 148 4.00 -11.69 9.61
CA LEU A 148 4.47 -10.32 9.85
C LEU A 148 3.39 -9.58 10.64
N LEU A 149 3.67 -9.29 11.91
CA LEU A 149 2.84 -8.46 12.77
C LEU A 149 3.27 -7.00 12.60
N GLU A 150 2.33 -6.15 12.22
CA GLU A 150 2.58 -4.76 11.88
C GLU A 150 1.43 -3.81 12.24
N GLU A 151 1.66 -2.52 12.00
CA GLU A 151 0.70 -1.46 12.25
C GLU A 151 -0.58 -1.62 11.44
N TRP A 152 -1.74 -1.50 12.12
CA TRP A 152 -3.01 -1.29 11.45
C TRP A 152 -3.28 0.21 11.35
N PHE A 153 -3.50 0.74 10.15
CA PHE A 153 -3.88 2.14 9.96
C PHE A 153 -5.34 2.36 10.37
N GLY A 154 -5.57 2.57 11.66
CA GLY A 154 -6.90 2.87 12.20
C GLY A 154 -7.48 4.16 11.62
N GLY A 155 -8.74 4.11 11.16
CA GLY A 155 -9.41 5.24 10.50
C GLY A 155 -8.98 5.47 9.05
N PHE A 156 -8.22 4.55 8.46
CA PHE A 156 -7.94 4.51 7.02
C PHE A 156 -8.65 3.32 6.38
N HIS A 157 -9.08 3.50 5.13
CA HIS A 157 -9.95 2.58 4.42
C HIS A 157 -9.51 2.39 2.97
N GLU A 158 -9.79 1.21 2.40
CA GLU A 158 -9.62 0.98 0.96
C GLU A 158 -10.50 1.95 0.17
N PHE A 159 -10.11 2.26 -1.05
CA PHE A 159 -10.91 3.08 -1.95
C PHE A 159 -10.85 2.55 -3.37
N HIS A 160 -11.98 2.56 -4.07
CA HIS A 160 -12.08 2.07 -5.45
C HIS A 160 -13.00 2.94 -6.30
N GLN A 161 -12.77 2.96 -7.60
CA GLN A 161 -13.69 3.54 -8.56
C GLN A 161 -14.92 2.66 -8.74
N ASP A 162 -16.11 3.26 -8.73
CA ASP A 162 -17.34 2.58 -9.11
C ASP A 162 -17.56 2.59 -10.63
N GLY A 163 -18.59 1.86 -11.10
CA GLY A 163 -18.91 1.78 -12.54
C GLY A 163 -19.29 3.12 -13.20
N ALA A 164 -19.44 4.21 -12.43
CA ALA A 164 -19.64 5.56 -12.93
C ALA A 164 -18.36 6.42 -12.89
N GLY A 165 -17.21 5.83 -12.58
CA GLY A 165 -15.91 6.51 -12.49
C GLY A 165 -15.73 7.35 -11.23
N ARG A 166 -16.56 7.16 -10.19
CA ARG A 166 -16.46 7.92 -8.94
C ARG A 166 -15.65 7.11 -7.93
N VAL A 167 -14.75 7.75 -7.21
CA VAL A 167 -14.01 7.09 -6.14
C VAL A 167 -14.88 6.94 -4.90
N ARG A 168 -14.93 5.72 -4.36
CA ARG A 168 -15.62 5.35 -3.13
C ARG A 168 -14.60 4.97 -2.08
N LEU A 169 -14.71 5.57 -0.91
CA LEU A 169 -14.01 5.13 0.29
C LEU A 169 -14.84 4.04 0.97
N TRP A 170 -14.25 2.87 1.16
CA TRP A 170 -14.89 1.69 1.75
C TRP A 170 -14.74 1.71 3.27
N ASP A 171 -15.38 2.69 3.90
CA ASP A 171 -15.50 2.75 5.35
C ASP A 171 -16.63 1.82 5.81
N PHE A 172 -16.29 0.58 6.19
CA PHE A 172 -17.29 -0.36 6.70
C PHE A 172 -17.79 -0.03 8.11
N ASP A 173 -17.13 0.89 8.82
CA ASP A 173 -17.54 1.31 10.16
C ASP A 173 -18.56 2.45 10.10
N ALA A 174 -18.36 3.45 9.23
CA ALA A 174 -19.27 4.59 9.05
C ALA A 174 -20.20 4.49 7.81
N GLY A 175 -19.96 3.51 6.94
CA GLY A 175 -20.63 3.33 5.66
C GLY A 175 -19.81 3.87 4.49
N GLU A 176 -19.92 3.20 3.34
CA GLU A 176 -19.24 3.62 2.12
C GLU A 176 -19.60 5.05 1.73
N ARG A 177 -18.60 5.80 1.27
CA ARG A 177 -18.77 7.19 0.89
C ARG A 177 -18.18 7.46 -0.49
N VAL A 178 -18.96 8.10 -1.36
CA VAL A 178 -18.46 8.67 -2.61
C VAL A 178 -17.67 9.94 -2.31
N LEU A 179 -16.43 10.01 -2.80
CA LEU A 179 -15.58 11.19 -2.67
C LEU A 179 -16.01 12.29 -3.65
N THR A 180 -15.86 13.54 -3.21
CA THR A 180 -15.95 14.69 -4.13
C THR A 180 -14.72 14.72 -5.05
N ALA A 181 -14.80 15.44 -6.17
CA ALA A 181 -13.66 15.59 -7.08
C ALA A 181 -12.41 16.17 -6.39
N GLY A 182 -12.59 17.12 -5.46
CA GLY A 182 -11.49 17.69 -4.67
C GLY A 182 -10.87 16.68 -3.69
N GLU A 183 -11.69 15.86 -3.03
CA GLU A 183 -11.19 14.80 -2.14
C GLU A 183 -10.47 13.70 -2.91
N THR A 184 -11.01 13.31 -4.07
CA THR A 184 -10.36 12.37 -4.99
C THR A 184 -8.99 12.89 -5.43
N ALA A 185 -8.92 14.13 -5.92
CA ALA A 185 -7.66 14.76 -6.31
C ALA A 185 -6.66 14.79 -5.15
N ALA A 186 -7.10 15.23 -3.96
CA ALA A 186 -6.24 15.26 -2.78
C ALA A 186 -5.70 13.87 -2.40
N LEU A 187 -6.54 12.82 -2.46
CA LEU A 187 -6.16 11.46 -2.10
C LEU A 187 -5.07 10.91 -3.04
N TYR A 188 -5.25 11.06 -4.36
CA TYR A 188 -4.25 10.64 -5.33
C TYR A 188 -2.97 11.50 -5.28
N GLY A 189 -3.10 12.80 -4.98
CA GLY A 189 -1.96 13.67 -4.73
C GLY A 189 -1.16 13.29 -3.48
N GLU A 190 -1.81 12.81 -2.42
CA GLU A 190 -1.13 12.21 -1.27
C GLU A 190 -0.42 10.91 -1.65
N ALA A 191 -1.06 10.02 -2.41
CA ALA A 191 -0.42 8.79 -2.87
C ALA A 191 0.83 9.07 -3.73
N ALA A 192 0.75 10.02 -4.67
CA ALA A 192 1.89 10.46 -5.47
C ALA A 192 3.02 11.04 -4.60
N ARG A 193 2.66 11.88 -3.63
CA ARG A 193 3.63 12.45 -2.69
C ARG A 193 4.34 11.35 -1.91
N ILE A 194 3.60 10.38 -1.37
CA ILE A 194 4.17 9.28 -0.59
C ILE A 194 5.17 8.50 -1.43
N LEU A 195 4.82 8.09 -2.64
CA LEU A 195 5.75 7.35 -3.51
C LEU A 195 7.01 8.15 -3.83
N THR A 196 6.84 9.44 -4.12
CA THR A 196 7.95 10.35 -4.43
C THR A 196 8.86 10.57 -3.23
N ARG A 197 8.29 10.63 -2.02
CA ARG A 197 9.02 10.70 -0.76
C ARG A 197 9.92 9.50 -0.52
N TYR A 198 9.57 8.33 -1.07
CA TYR A 198 10.41 7.13 -1.06
C TYR A 198 11.24 6.96 -2.34
N PHE A 199 11.20 7.88 -3.29
CA PHE A 199 12.07 7.80 -4.47
C PHE A 199 13.50 8.22 -4.13
N ASP A 200 14.48 7.48 -4.64
CA ASP A 200 15.90 7.71 -4.46
C ASP A 200 16.54 8.10 -5.79
N ALA A 201 16.55 9.40 -6.09
CA ALA A 201 16.99 9.93 -7.38
C ALA A 201 18.40 9.48 -7.81
N PRO A 202 19.43 9.46 -6.92
CA PRO A 202 20.76 8.97 -7.26
C PRO A 202 20.81 7.52 -7.76
N THR A 203 19.98 6.64 -7.20
CA THR A 203 19.96 5.21 -7.56
C THR A 203 18.85 4.85 -8.53
N GLY A 204 17.86 5.72 -8.69
CA GLY A 204 16.59 5.44 -9.33
C GLY A 204 15.70 4.48 -8.54
N ALA A 205 16.05 4.14 -7.29
CA ALA A 205 15.27 3.20 -6.51
C ALA A 205 13.93 3.79 -6.10
N SER A 206 12.88 2.99 -6.24
CA SER A 206 11.52 3.34 -5.83
C SER A 206 10.82 2.11 -5.26
N ILE A 207 9.71 2.33 -4.57
CA ILE A 207 8.85 1.23 -4.10
C ILE A 207 8.16 0.60 -5.31
N GLY A 208 8.26 -0.73 -5.42
CA GLY A 208 7.59 -1.54 -6.42
C GLY A 208 7.91 -3.03 -6.25
N PRO A 209 7.12 -3.96 -6.79
CA PRO A 209 5.98 -3.71 -7.67
C PRO A 209 4.71 -3.30 -6.91
N TRP A 210 4.00 -2.32 -7.48
CA TRP A 210 2.63 -1.96 -7.10
C TRP A 210 1.79 -1.79 -8.39
N HIS A 211 0.50 -2.12 -8.31
CA HIS A 211 -0.32 -2.31 -9.53
C HIS A 211 -1.26 -1.14 -9.79
N HIS A 212 -1.98 -0.71 -8.76
CA HIS A 212 -2.86 0.45 -8.80
C HIS A 212 -3.01 1.04 -7.39
N ALA A 213 -3.31 2.34 -7.29
CA ALA A 213 -3.38 3.03 -6.00
C ALA A 213 -4.34 2.35 -5.02
N ALA A 214 -5.51 1.97 -5.50
CA ALA A 214 -6.62 1.42 -4.73
C ALA A 214 -6.34 0.08 -4.01
N GLY A 215 -5.31 -0.67 -4.42
CA GLY A 215 -4.94 -1.95 -3.80
C GLY A 215 -3.74 -1.88 -2.86
N ASP A 216 -3.01 -0.77 -2.90
CA ASP A 216 -1.75 -0.57 -2.18
C ASP A 216 -1.82 0.62 -1.21
N PHE A 217 -2.81 1.51 -1.38
CA PHE A 217 -3.05 2.65 -0.51
C PHE A 217 -4.38 2.55 0.21
N VAL A 218 -4.42 3.11 1.41
CA VAL A 218 -5.64 3.38 2.17
C VAL A 218 -5.78 4.87 2.42
N GLY A 219 -7.02 5.37 2.39
CA GLY A 219 -7.36 6.78 2.54
C GLY A 219 -8.10 7.07 3.85
N SER A 220 -7.96 8.28 4.37
CA SER A 220 -8.75 8.81 5.49
C SER A 220 -9.24 10.21 5.17
N LEU A 221 -10.43 10.55 5.69
CA LEU A 221 -11.04 11.89 5.63
C LEU A 221 -11.24 12.49 7.03
N ALA A 222 -10.58 11.91 8.04
CA ALA A 222 -10.77 12.30 9.42
C ALA A 222 -10.40 13.78 9.65
N GLY A 223 -11.21 14.48 10.44
CA GLY A 223 -10.96 15.90 10.74
C GLY A 223 -11.14 16.85 9.54
N GLY A 224 -11.66 16.37 8.41
CA GLY A 224 -11.79 17.17 7.19
C GLY A 224 -10.51 17.25 6.35
N GLU A 225 -9.46 16.51 6.72
CA GLU A 225 -8.21 16.40 5.95
C GLU A 225 -8.16 15.07 5.22
N VAL A 226 -7.70 15.11 3.96
CA VAL A 226 -7.46 13.90 3.17
C VAL A 226 -6.05 13.40 3.44
N ALA A 227 -5.93 12.16 3.89
CA ALA A 227 -4.64 11.52 4.13
C ALA A 227 -4.59 10.16 3.44
N ALA A 228 -3.40 9.76 2.97
CA ALA A 228 -3.14 8.42 2.46
C ALA A 228 -2.05 7.72 3.28
N ARG A 229 -2.05 6.38 3.25
CA ARG A 229 -0.97 5.52 3.73
C ARG A 229 -0.75 4.40 2.74
N LEU A 230 0.49 3.93 2.62
CA LEU A 230 0.85 2.78 1.80
C LEU A 230 0.92 1.55 2.71
N VAL A 231 0.16 0.50 2.38
CA VAL A 231 -0.03 -0.65 3.29
C VAL A 231 1.00 -1.76 3.10
N THR A 232 1.80 -1.71 2.04
CA THR A 232 2.74 -2.80 1.69
C THR A 232 3.94 -2.27 0.91
N VAL A 233 5.09 -2.94 1.06
CA VAL A 233 6.30 -2.70 0.28
C VAL A 233 6.85 -4.03 -0.21
N ARG A 234 6.43 -4.43 -1.42
CA ARG A 234 6.83 -5.70 -2.04
C ARG A 234 8.25 -5.71 -2.62
N GLY A 235 8.89 -4.55 -2.66
CA GLY A 235 10.22 -4.38 -3.21
C GLY A 235 10.65 -2.92 -3.20
N TYR A 236 11.96 -2.71 -3.27
CA TYR A 236 12.56 -1.39 -3.36
C TYR A 236 13.82 -1.44 -4.21
N GLY A 237 13.77 -0.81 -5.39
CA GLY A 237 14.87 -0.88 -6.33
C GLY A 237 14.62 -0.06 -7.58
N ALA A 238 15.65 0.07 -8.40
CA ALA A 238 15.54 0.74 -9.69
C ALA A 238 14.86 -0.20 -10.70
N SER A 239 13.79 0.27 -11.34
CA SER A 239 13.13 -0.54 -12.37
C SER A 239 13.99 -0.69 -13.63
N ARG A 240 14.93 0.25 -13.83
CA ARG A 240 15.90 0.28 -14.94
C ARG A 240 17.24 0.81 -14.49
N ASN A 241 18.30 0.33 -15.13
CA ASN A 241 19.65 0.80 -14.88
C ASN A 241 20.04 1.89 -15.91
N PHE A 242 20.23 3.12 -15.44
CA PHE A 242 20.65 4.27 -16.26
C PHE A 242 22.12 4.66 -16.03
N THR A 243 22.93 3.84 -15.37
CA THR A 243 24.33 4.18 -15.01
C THR A 243 25.16 4.59 -16.23
N GLU A 244 24.94 3.97 -17.38
CA GLU A 244 25.66 4.29 -18.63
C GLU A 244 25.25 5.64 -19.27
N ALA A 245 24.16 6.26 -18.81
CA ALA A 245 23.71 7.57 -19.27
C ALA A 245 24.49 8.75 -18.64
N GLY A 246 25.47 8.46 -17.77
CA GLY A 246 26.36 9.46 -17.19
C GLY A 246 25.59 10.58 -16.48
N PRO A 247 25.85 11.87 -16.77
CA PRO A 247 25.18 12.99 -16.13
C PRO A 247 23.65 13.04 -16.29
N MET A 248 23.07 12.25 -17.20
CA MET A 248 21.63 12.19 -17.44
C MET A 248 20.94 11.06 -16.65
N ALA A 249 21.70 10.20 -15.96
CA ALA A 249 21.17 9.01 -15.30
C ALA A 249 20.03 9.32 -14.31
N GLU A 250 20.23 10.30 -13.43
CA GLU A 250 19.25 10.70 -12.41
C GLU A 250 17.97 11.27 -13.04
N ARG A 251 18.11 12.08 -14.10
CA ARG A 251 16.96 12.65 -14.84
C ARG A 251 16.15 11.60 -15.58
N LEU A 252 16.82 10.61 -16.18
CA LEU A 252 16.12 9.48 -16.83
C LEU A 252 15.46 8.57 -15.80
N ALA A 253 16.09 8.34 -14.65
CA ALA A 253 15.49 7.61 -13.55
C ALA A 253 14.24 8.33 -13.02
N GLY A 254 14.33 9.64 -12.83
CA GLY A 254 13.20 10.48 -12.42
C GLY A 254 12.06 10.48 -13.45
N LEU A 255 12.37 10.58 -14.74
CA LEU A 255 11.38 10.48 -15.82
C LEU A 255 10.72 9.09 -15.88
N ALA A 256 11.49 8.02 -15.74
CA ALA A 256 10.94 6.66 -15.70
C ALA A 256 10.03 6.47 -14.48
N PHE A 257 10.46 6.93 -13.30
CA PHE A 257 9.65 6.87 -12.09
C PHE A 257 8.36 7.70 -12.23
N PHE A 258 8.46 8.95 -12.68
CA PHE A 258 7.34 9.88 -12.86
C PHE A 258 6.28 9.30 -13.80
N THR A 259 6.68 8.88 -15.01
CA THR A 259 5.76 8.33 -16.02
C THR A 259 5.07 7.05 -15.53
N ASN A 260 5.80 6.15 -14.88
CA ASN A 260 5.26 4.93 -14.31
C ASN A 260 4.29 5.20 -13.15
N MET A 261 4.67 6.10 -12.24
CA MET A 261 3.90 6.43 -11.06
C MET A 261 2.57 7.09 -11.41
N THR A 262 2.58 8.14 -12.23
CA THR A 262 1.36 8.90 -12.55
C THR A 262 0.36 8.06 -13.34
N MET A 263 0.85 7.17 -14.21
CA MET A 263 0.00 6.27 -14.98
C MET A 263 -0.62 5.19 -14.08
N ARG A 264 0.18 4.52 -13.25
CA ARG A 264 -0.29 3.46 -12.34
C ARG A 264 -1.22 3.97 -11.25
N LEU A 265 -1.04 5.21 -10.79
CA LEU A 265 -1.97 5.81 -9.83
C LEU A 265 -3.39 5.87 -10.38
N ARG A 266 -3.56 6.16 -11.67
CA ARG A 266 -4.90 6.26 -12.28
C ARG A 266 -5.55 4.92 -12.54
N LEU A 267 -4.79 3.82 -12.60
CA LEU A 267 -5.36 2.50 -12.81
C LEU A 267 -6.19 2.09 -11.59
N ASP A 268 -7.28 1.38 -11.84
CA ASP A 268 -8.07 0.69 -10.82
C ASP A 268 -8.93 -0.39 -11.48
N ARG A 269 -9.67 -1.14 -10.67
CA ARG A 269 -10.76 -1.99 -11.10
C ARG A 269 -12.07 -1.47 -10.52
N VAL A 270 -13.13 -1.57 -11.31
CA VAL A 270 -14.49 -1.25 -10.82
C VAL A 270 -14.78 -2.07 -9.57
N ASP A 271 -15.06 -1.39 -8.46
CA ASP A 271 -15.30 -1.99 -7.15
C ASP A 271 -14.19 -2.97 -6.72
N GLY A 272 -12.94 -2.67 -7.11
CA GLY A 272 -11.72 -3.41 -6.75
C GLY A 272 -11.49 -4.74 -7.45
N VAL A 273 -12.49 -5.31 -8.13
CA VAL A 273 -12.39 -6.65 -8.77
C VAL A 273 -12.90 -6.69 -10.21
N GLY A 274 -13.65 -5.68 -10.64
CA GLY A 274 -14.28 -5.62 -11.95
C GLY A 274 -13.35 -5.26 -13.10
N GLU A 275 -13.92 -4.60 -14.11
CA GLU A 275 -13.21 -4.15 -15.30
C GLU A 275 -12.12 -3.13 -14.96
N LEU A 276 -11.03 -3.13 -15.73
CA LEU A 276 -9.96 -2.15 -15.59
C LEU A 276 -10.46 -0.77 -16.03
N VAL A 277 -10.26 0.21 -15.17
CA VAL A 277 -10.68 1.59 -15.38
C VAL A 277 -9.53 2.56 -15.10
N LEU A 278 -9.72 3.80 -15.57
CA LEU A 278 -8.80 4.90 -15.38
C LEU A 278 -9.52 6.03 -14.64
N ALA A 279 -8.88 6.50 -13.57
CA ALA A 279 -9.32 7.69 -12.86
C ALA A 279 -9.32 8.91 -13.78
N GLY A 280 -10.20 9.86 -13.49
CA GLY A 280 -10.43 11.04 -14.29
C GLY A 280 -9.18 11.92 -14.50
N PRO A 281 -9.22 12.85 -15.47
CA PRO A 281 -8.09 13.72 -15.79
C PRO A 281 -7.60 14.57 -14.61
N GLU A 282 -8.48 14.91 -13.67
CA GLU A 282 -8.16 15.65 -12.45
C GLU A 282 -7.08 14.96 -11.59
N VAL A 283 -6.99 13.63 -11.66
CA VAL A 283 -5.98 12.84 -10.94
C VAL A 283 -4.59 13.05 -11.50
N ALA A 284 -4.45 13.31 -12.82
CA ALA A 284 -3.14 13.53 -13.42
C ALA A 284 -2.48 14.81 -12.86
N GLY A 285 -3.22 15.93 -12.85
CA GLY A 285 -2.73 17.18 -12.27
C GLY A 285 -2.43 17.06 -10.77
N ALA A 286 -3.30 16.36 -10.03
CA ALA A 286 -3.06 16.11 -8.61
C ALA A 286 -1.83 15.24 -8.34
N ALA A 287 -1.56 14.24 -9.19
CA ALA A 287 -0.36 13.43 -9.10
C ALA A 287 0.92 14.24 -9.38
N VAL A 288 0.90 15.18 -10.34
CA VAL A 288 2.01 16.11 -10.58
C VAL A 288 2.25 16.98 -9.35
N ALA A 289 1.20 17.59 -8.78
CA ALA A 289 1.33 18.42 -7.57
C ALA A 289 1.85 17.60 -6.38
N GLY A 290 1.38 16.36 -6.22
CA GLY A 290 1.88 15.42 -5.22
C GLY A 290 3.36 15.07 -5.40
N PHE A 291 3.77 14.80 -6.64
CA PHE A 291 5.16 14.56 -7.01
C PHE A 291 6.06 15.76 -6.68
N ALA A 292 5.69 16.96 -7.14
CA ALA A 292 6.45 18.18 -6.87
C ALA A 292 6.58 18.45 -5.35
N ARG A 293 5.48 18.31 -4.60
CA ARG A 293 5.49 18.42 -3.14
C ARG A 293 6.39 17.37 -2.48
N GLY A 294 6.34 16.13 -2.94
CA GLY A 294 7.18 15.04 -2.42
C GLY A 294 8.67 15.28 -2.62
N LEU A 295 9.06 15.84 -3.77
CA LEU A 295 10.43 16.29 -4.03
C LEU A 295 10.82 17.46 -3.11
N GLY A 296 9.98 18.48 -2.99
CA GLY A 296 10.26 19.66 -2.16
C GLY A 296 10.36 19.37 -0.66
N GLU A 297 9.79 18.26 -0.20
CA GLU A 297 9.90 17.81 1.19
C GLU A 297 11.19 17.03 1.48
N ARG A 298 12.02 16.69 0.48
CA ARG A 298 13.23 15.88 0.64
C ARG A 298 14.47 16.75 0.80
N PRO A 299 15.02 16.91 2.03
CA PRO A 299 16.15 17.81 2.27
C PRO A 299 17.50 17.27 1.76
N ASP A 300 17.57 15.98 1.46
CA ASP A 300 18.74 15.32 0.86
C ASP A 300 18.82 15.50 -0.66
N LEU A 301 17.74 15.99 -1.26
CA LEU A 301 17.77 16.57 -2.59
C LEU A 301 17.98 18.08 -2.36
N ASP A 302 19.16 18.61 -2.71
CA ASP A 302 19.43 20.06 -2.68
C ASP A 302 18.48 20.79 -3.70
N ASP A 303 18.93 21.83 -4.41
CA ASP A 303 18.21 22.36 -5.60
C ASP A 303 17.93 21.26 -6.68
N GLY A 304 18.44 20.04 -6.50
CA GLY A 304 18.27 18.86 -7.35
C GLY A 304 16.87 18.22 -7.38
N GLY A 305 15.92 18.66 -6.57
CA GLY A 305 14.49 18.39 -6.82
C GLY A 305 13.92 19.28 -7.94
N LEU A 306 14.35 20.55 -7.99
CA LEU A 306 13.92 21.53 -9.00
C LEU A 306 14.49 21.20 -10.38
N GLY A 307 15.75 20.76 -10.45
CA GLY A 307 16.36 20.35 -11.72
C GLY A 307 15.67 19.16 -12.40
N LEU A 308 14.93 18.32 -11.66
CA LEU A 308 14.08 17.27 -12.22
C LEU A 308 12.74 17.82 -12.70
N LEU A 309 12.13 18.75 -11.97
CA LEU A 309 10.90 19.42 -12.41
C LEU A 309 11.14 20.25 -13.67
N ASP A 310 12.19 21.07 -13.70
CA ASP A 310 12.60 21.84 -14.89
C ASP A 310 12.88 20.93 -16.09
N PHE A 311 13.50 19.77 -15.83
CA PHE A 311 13.74 18.77 -16.86
C PHE A 311 12.43 18.21 -17.41
N LEU A 312 11.47 17.86 -16.56
CA LEU A 312 10.16 17.34 -16.98
C LEU A 312 9.31 18.41 -17.68
N ASP A 313 9.33 19.65 -17.21
CA ASP A 313 8.61 20.79 -17.80
C ASP A 313 9.16 21.17 -19.18
N SER A 314 10.41 20.81 -19.48
CA SER A 314 11.01 21.05 -20.80
C SER A 314 10.42 20.20 -21.93
N PHE A 315 9.64 19.16 -21.61
CA PHE A 315 9.04 18.27 -22.61
C PHE A 315 7.73 18.84 -23.15
N SER A 316 7.56 18.79 -24.47
CA SER A 316 6.22 18.84 -25.07
C SER A 316 5.44 17.56 -24.77
N ALA A 317 4.11 17.62 -24.93
CA ALA A 317 3.24 16.46 -24.75
C ALA A 317 3.64 15.28 -25.67
N GLU A 318 4.08 15.56 -26.91
CA GLU A 318 4.54 14.55 -27.87
C GLU A 318 5.86 13.89 -27.42
N GLU A 319 6.83 14.70 -26.95
CA GLU A 319 8.11 14.19 -26.46
C GLU A 319 7.92 13.34 -25.20
N LEU A 320 7.08 13.80 -24.25
CA LEU A 320 6.77 13.05 -23.04
C LEU A 320 6.03 11.75 -23.37
N ALA A 321 5.09 11.80 -24.31
CA ALA A 321 4.39 10.60 -24.78
C ALA A 321 5.37 9.58 -25.38
N GLY A 322 6.28 10.03 -26.24
CA GLY A 322 7.30 9.19 -26.87
C GLY A 322 8.28 8.59 -25.85
N ALA A 323 8.79 9.39 -24.91
CA ALA A 323 9.73 8.94 -23.89
C ALA A 323 9.07 7.97 -22.88
N GLY A 324 7.89 8.32 -22.34
CA GLY A 324 7.19 7.47 -21.37
C GLY A 324 6.79 6.12 -21.94
N SER A 325 6.40 6.05 -23.22
CA SER A 325 6.07 4.77 -23.89
C SER A 325 7.24 3.78 -23.89
N GLN A 326 8.48 4.29 -23.90
CA GLN A 326 9.70 3.48 -23.87
C GLN A 326 10.16 3.16 -22.45
N LEU A 327 9.83 4.03 -21.48
CA LEU A 327 10.37 4.00 -20.11
C LEU A 327 9.44 3.33 -19.09
N MET A 328 8.12 3.32 -19.32
CA MET A 328 7.16 2.68 -18.42
C MET A 328 7.51 1.21 -18.15
N ASP A 329 7.25 0.77 -16.93
CA ASP A 329 7.51 -0.61 -16.52
C ASP A 329 6.54 -1.58 -17.20
N ALA A 330 6.93 -2.85 -17.25
CA ALA A 330 6.04 -3.90 -17.74
C ALA A 330 4.77 -3.97 -16.89
N ALA A 331 3.62 -4.01 -17.56
CA ALA A 331 2.31 -4.25 -16.95
C ALA A 331 1.71 -5.58 -17.45
N ALA A 332 0.72 -6.09 -16.70
CA ALA A 332 -0.06 -7.24 -17.15
C ALA A 332 -0.73 -6.94 -18.51
N PRO A 333 -1.02 -7.94 -19.36
CA PRO A 333 -1.48 -7.68 -20.73
C PRO A 333 -2.66 -6.69 -20.85
N GLY A 334 -3.69 -6.84 -20.00
CA GLY A 334 -4.86 -5.95 -20.01
C GLY A 334 -4.55 -4.52 -19.54
N GLU A 335 -3.72 -4.37 -18.50
CA GLU A 335 -3.26 -3.06 -18.03
C GLU A 335 -2.39 -2.37 -19.09
N ARG A 336 -1.50 -3.13 -19.73
CA ARG A 336 -0.61 -2.62 -20.78
C ARG A 336 -1.40 -2.04 -21.95
N GLU A 337 -2.45 -2.71 -22.40
CA GLU A 337 -3.30 -2.22 -23.49
C GLU A 337 -4.03 -0.93 -23.10
N LEU A 338 -4.60 -0.89 -21.88
CA LEU A 338 -5.27 0.29 -21.36
C LEU A 338 -4.30 1.48 -21.23
N CYS A 339 -3.13 1.26 -20.62
CA CYS A 339 -2.08 2.26 -20.48
C CYS A 339 -1.61 2.77 -21.84
N ALA A 340 -1.28 1.89 -22.79
CA ALA A 340 -0.80 2.29 -24.10
C ALA A 340 -1.82 3.16 -24.87
N ARG A 341 -3.11 2.85 -24.74
CA ARG A 341 -4.19 3.64 -25.34
C ARG A 341 -4.35 5.01 -24.67
N ALA A 342 -4.28 5.05 -23.34
CA ALA A 342 -4.51 6.28 -22.57
C ALA A 342 -3.28 7.20 -22.46
N TRP A 343 -2.08 6.66 -22.68
CA TRP A 343 -0.82 7.34 -22.41
C TRP A 343 -0.66 8.68 -23.17
N PRO A 344 -1.00 8.81 -24.46
CA PRO A 344 -0.83 10.09 -25.15
C PRO A 344 -1.67 11.23 -24.54
N GLU A 345 -2.92 10.96 -24.16
CA GLU A 345 -3.77 11.92 -23.47
C GLU A 345 -3.26 12.20 -22.06
N HIS A 346 -2.83 11.15 -21.34
CA HIS A 346 -2.24 11.29 -20.03
C HIS A 346 -0.99 12.19 -20.05
N ALA A 347 -0.08 12.01 -21.01
CA ALA A 347 1.11 12.83 -21.16
C ALA A 347 0.78 14.32 -21.38
N ALA A 348 -0.28 14.63 -22.14
CA ALA A 348 -0.74 16.02 -22.30
C ALA A 348 -1.20 16.61 -20.97
N LEU A 349 -1.99 15.87 -20.19
CA LEU A 349 -2.43 16.29 -18.85
C LEU A 349 -1.26 16.47 -17.87
N LEU A 350 -0.22 15.66 -17.98
CA LEU A 350 0.99 15.81 -17.17
C LEU A 350 1.73 17.10 -17.49
N VAL A 351 1.92 17.43 -18.77
CA VAL A 351 2.56 18.68 -19.21
C VAL A 351 1.74 19.90 -18.77
N GLU A 352 0.42 19.84 -18.90
CA GLU A 352 -0.47 20.90 -18.36
C GLU A 352 -0.32 21.07 -16.85
N GLY A 353 -0.19 19.95 -16.11
CA GLY A 353 0.06 19.97 -14.67
C GLY A 353 1.44 20.52 -14.30
N LEU A 354 2.47 20.21 -15.08
CA LEU A 354 3.85 20.70 -14.88
C LEU A 354 3.97 22.21 -15.13
N ALA A 355 3.22 22.73 -16.10
CA ALA A 355 3.20 24.17 -16.36
C ALA A 355 2.49 24.99 -15.25
N GLY A 356 1.79 24.32 -14.34
CA GLY A 356 1.00 24.94 -13.26
C GLY A 356 1.65 24.93 -11.88
N ILE A 357 2.85 24.35 -11.74
CA ILE A 357 3.61 24.25 -10.47
C ILE A 357 4.74 25.29 -10.41
#